data_AF-A0A3L7MV69-F1
#
_entry.id   AF-A0A3L7MV69-F1
#
_cell.length_a   1.000
_cell.length_b   1.000
_cell.length_c   1.000
_cell.angle_alpha   90.00
_cell.angle_beta   90.00
_cell.angle_gamma   90.00
#
_symmetry.space_group_name_H-M   'P 1'
#
loop_
_entity.id
_entity.type
_entity.pdbx_description
1 polymer ?
#
loop_
_entity_poly.entity_id
_entity_poly.type
_entity_poly.pdbx_seq_one_letter_code
_entity_poly.pdbx_strand_id
1 'polypeptide(L)'
;MLRLPPAPTTLRDDPSNRLGLDFTAEAARFPALGYGIVDIHSHINGLSASAIWAPIAKAYGVEKTFSMTRLEDLPALRERFGNAIEFIAVPDWYAADKRAGHGSDYLARIEKYHELGTRIVKFWNAPRFIDFGLEAGDKDLLALD
;
A
#
# COMPACT_ATOMS: atom_id res chain seq x y z
N MET A 1 -17.33 -31.05 2.01
CA MET A 1 -16.19 -30.09 1.97
C MET A 1 -15.83 -29.88 0.51
N LEU A 2 -15.98 -28.66 -0.02
CA LEU A 2 -15.56 -28.36 -1.40
C LEU A 2 -14.02 -28.45 -1.45
N ARG A 3 -13.48 -29.42 -2.21
CA ARG A 3 -12.06 -29.43 -2.56
C ARG A 3 -11.86 -28.44 -3.69
N LEU A 4 -11.13 -27.37 -3.39
CA LEU A 4 -10.73 -26.37 -4.36
C LEU A 4 -9.59 -26.92 -5.25
N PRO A 5 -9.54 -26.51 -6.54
CA PRO A 5 -8.45 -26.87 -7.44
C PRO A 5 -7.11 -26.27 -6.96
N PRO A 6 -5.95 -26.86 -7.36
CA PRO A 6 -4.64 -26.43 -6.88
C PRO A 6 -4.19 -25.11 -7.50
N ALA A 7 -3.73 -24.20 -6.63
CA ALA A 7 -3.08 -22.93 -6.98
C ALA A 7 -1.75 -23.07 -7.72
N PRO A 8 -1.29 -22.02 -8.43
CA PRO A 8 0.14 -21.79 -8.60
C PRO A 8 0.83 -21.78 -7.22
N THR A 9 1.83 -22.64 -7.07
CA THR A 9 2.31 -23.17 -5.78
C THR A 9 2.90 -22.13 -4.82
N THR A 10 3.45 -21.01 -5.31
CA THR A 10 4.36 -20.18 -4.48
C THR A 10 3.68 -19.23 -3.49
N LEU A 11 2.49 -18.69 -3.79
CA LEU A 11 1.77 -17.79 -2.86
C LEU A 11 0.80 -18.51 -1.93
N ARG A 12 0.36 -19.70 -2.33
CA ARG A 12 -0.53 -20.53 -1.50
C ARG A 12 0.17 -20.95 -0.20
N ASP A 13 1.43 -21.33 -0.33
CA ASP A 13 2.23 -21.88 0.76
C ASP A 13 3.04 -20.80 1.50
N ASP A 14 2.81 -19.52 1.21
CA ASP A 14 3.45 -18.41 1.91
C ASP A 14 2.96 -18.34 3.37
N PRO A 15 3.84 -18.17 4.38
CA PRO A 15 3.46 -18.07 5.78
C PRO A 15 2.45 -16.95 6.10
N SER A 16 2.39 -15.92 5.25
CA SER A 16 1.45 -14.80 5.36
C SER A 16 0.05 -15.19 4.88
N ASN A 17 -0.08 -16.19 3.99
CA ASN A 17 -1.35 -16.72 3.52
C ASN A 17 -1.92 -17.76 4.49
N ARG A 18 -2.41 -17.28 5.64
CA ARG A 18 -2.94 -18.14 6.72
C ARG A 18 -4.16 -18.98 6.35
N LEU A 19 -4.76 -18.72 5.19
CA LEU A 19 -5.93 -19.42 4.69
C LEU A 19 -5.59 -20.44 3.59
N GLY A 20 -4.33 -20.46 3.10
CA GLY A 20 -3.88 -21.35 2.04
C GLY A 20 -4.69 -21.19 0.75
N LEU A 21 -5.13 -19.96 0.45
CA LEU A 21 -5.97 -19.65 -0.70
C LEU A 21 -5.14 -19.56 -1.98
N ASP A 22 -5.74 -20.03 -3.07
CA ASP A 22 -5.33 -19.62 -4.42
C ASP A 22 -6.07 -18.35 -4.81
N PHE A 23 -5.44 -17.19 -4.71
CA PHE A 23 -6.09 -15.94 -5.12
C PHE A 23 -6.54 -15.94 -6.59
N THR A 24 -5.90 -16.71 -7.47
CA THR A 24 -6.31 -16.78 -8.88
C THR A 24 -7.57 -17.63 -9.05
N ALA A 25 -7.62 -18.82 -8.46
CA ALA A 25 -8.84 -19.64 -8.51
C ALA A 25 -9.99 -19.02 -7.72
N GLU A 26 -9.72 -18.32 -6.62
CA GLU A 26 -10.75 -17.60 -5.87
C GLU A 26 -11.36 -16.46 -6.69
N ALA A 27 -10.55 -15.69 -7.44
CA ALA A 27 -11.05 -14.62 -8.30
C ALA A 27 -12.10 -15.12 -9.32
N ALA A 28 -11.90 -16.31 -9.90
CA ALA A 28 -12.83 -16.90 -10.88
C ALA A 28 -14.20 -17.25 -10.31
N ARG A 29 -14.36 -17.26 -8.98
CA ARG A 29 -15.63 -17.55 -8.30
C ARG A 29 -16.50 -16.32 -8.10
N PHE A 30 -15.93 -15.12 -8.27
CA PHE A 30 -16.69 -13.88 -8.18
C PHE A 30 -17.40 -13.58 -9.49
N PRO A 31 -18.60 -12.97 -9.44
CA PRO A 31 -19.24 -12.48 -10.64
C PRO A 31 -18.41 -11.36 -11.26
N ALA A 32 -18.42 -11.28 -12.60
CA ALA A 32 -17.87 -10.13 -13.30
C ALA A 32 -18.69 -8.88 -12.94
N LEU A 33 -18.01 -7.84 -12.48
CA LEU A 33 -18.63 -6.54 -12.24
C LEU A 33 -18.72 -5.78 -13.57
N GLY A 34 -19.83 -5.05 -13.78
CA GLY A 34 -19.98 -4.16 -14.93
C GLY A 34 -19.20 -2.85 -14.82
N TYR A 35 -18.33 -2.73 -13.81
CA TYR A 35 -17.54 -1.54 -13.48
C TYR A 35 -16.24 -1.95 -12.79
N GLY A 36 -15.21 -1.10 -12.87
CA GLY A 36 -13.94 -1.30 -12.18
C GLY A 36 -13.99 -0.91 -10.70
N ILE A 37 -13.29 -1.68 -9.87
CA ILE A 37 -13.08 -1.35 -8.46
C ILE A 37 -11.94 -0.32 -8.36
N VAL A 38 -12.15 0.70 -7.53
CA VAL A 38 -11.10 1.62 -7.09
C VAL A 38 -10.64 1.20 -5.70
N ASP A 39 -9.42 0.68 -5.60
CA ASP A 39 -8.78 0.41 -4.31
C ASP A 39 -8.09 1.69 -3.82
N ILE A 40 -8.60 2.31 -2.77
CA ILE A 40 -8.07 3.58 -2.27
C ILE A 40 -6.94 3.40 -1.23
N HIS A 41 -6.56 2.17 -0.88
CA HIS A 41 -5.66 1.93 0.23
C HIS A 41 -4.83 0.65 0.06
N SER A 42 -3.71 0.76 -0.66
CA SER A 42 -2.73 -0.32 -0.77
C SER A 42 -1.32 0.15 -0.43
N HIS A 43 -0.45 -0.79 -0.08
CA HIS A 43 0.98 -0.56 0.10
C HIS A 43 1.77 -1.33 -0.97
N ILE A 44 2.07 -0.69 -2.10
CA ILE A 44 2.79 -1.33 -3.21
C ILE A 44 4.16 -0.68 -3.33
N ASN A 45 5.21 -1.36 -2.88
CA ASN A 45 6.57 -0.83 -2.83
C ASN A 45 7.50 -1.60 -3.77
N GLY A 46 7.97 -0.92 -4.82
CA GLY A 46 8.93 -1.45 -5.78
C GLY A 46 8.33 -2.39 -6.84
N LEU A 47 9.12 -2.63 -7.90
CA LEU A 47 8.68 -3.39 -9.07
C LEU A 47 8.40 -4.86 -8.78
N SER A 48 9.14 -5.47 -7.84
CA SER A 48 8.96 -6.88 -7.46
C SER A 48 7.59 -7.11 -6.82
N ALA A 49 7.23 -6.34 -5.78
CA ALA A 49 5.93 -6.45 -5.13
C ALA A 49 4.79 -6.14 -6.12
N SER A 50 4.95 -5.10 -6.94
CA SER A 50 3.94 -4.75 -7.95
C SER A 50 3.72 -5.83 -9.00
N ALA A 51 4.73 -6.64 -9.32
CA ALA A 51 4.61 -7.73 -10.29
C ALA A 51 3.74 -8.89 -9.76
N ILE A 52 3.72 -9.10 -8.44
CA ILE A 52 2.86 -10.06 -7.78
C ILE A 52 1.43 -9.51 -7.68
N TRP A 53 1.31 -8.25 -7.26
CA TRP A 53 0.02 -7.59 -7.02
C TRP A 53 -0.80 -7.40 -8.30
N ALA A 54 -0.20 -6.88 -9.37
CA ALA A 54 -0.93 -6.44 -10.57
C ALA A 54 -1.83 -7.52 -11.22
N PRO A 55 -1.38 -8.77 -11.48
CA PRO A 55 -2.25 -9.78 -12.05
C PRO A 55 -3.40 -10.18 -11.12
N ILE A 56 -3.18 -10.18 -9.80
CA ILE A 56 -4.21 -10.50 -8.80
C ILE A 56 -5.24 -9.36 -8.76
N ALA A 57 -4.80 -8.11 -8.63
CA ALA A 57 -5.69 -6.95 -8.61
C ALA A 57 -6.61 -6.93 -9.84
N LYS A 58 -6.04 -7.17 -11.03
CA LYS A 58 -6.80 -7.29 -12.28
C LYS A 58 -7.82 -8.43 -12.24
N ALA A 59 -7.45 -9.62 -11.73
CA ALA A 59 -8.35 -10.76 -11.65
C ALA A 59 -9.58 -10.49 -10.75
N TYR A 60 -9.40 -9.67 -9.71
CA TYR A 60 -10.48 -9.22 -8.82
C TYR A 60 -11.24 -7.99 -9.34
N GLY A 61 -10.94 -7.50 -10.54
CA GLY A 61 -11.64 -6.38 -11.15
C GLY A 61 -11.20 -4.99 -10.66
N VAL A 62 -10.01 -4.88 -10.04
CA VAL A 62 -9.43 -3.58 -9.67
C VAL A 62 -8.90 -2.88 -10.91
N GLU A 63 -9.43 -1.69 -11.18
CA GLU A 63 -9.07 -0.87 -12.35
C GLU A 63 -8.15 0.29 -11.98
N LYS A 64 -8.32 0.85 -10.78
CA LYS A 64 -7.48 1.93 -10.26
C LYS A 64 -7.10 1.69 -8.81
N THR A 65 -5.89 2.07 -8.45
CA THR A 65 -5.37 1.93 -7.10
C THR A 65 -4.68 3.19 -6.62
N PHE A 66 -5.00 3.63 -5.41
CA PHE A 66 -4.26 4.68 -4.71
C PHE A 66 -3.33 4.02 -3.69
N SER A 67 -2.03 4.07 -3.96
CA SER A 67 -1.01 3.37 -3.21
C SER A 67 -0.19 4.31 -2.33
N MET A 68 0.06 3.88 -1.10
CA MET A 68 1.06 4.44 -0.20
C MET A 68 2.45 3.89 -0.54
N THR A 69 2.84 4.05 -1.81
CA THR A 69 4.16 3.68 -2.32
C THR A 69 5.22 4.61 -1.74
N ARG A 70 6.39 4.07 -1.39
CA ARG A 70 7.57 4.88 -1.03
C ARG A 70 7.90 5.90 -2.13
N LEU A 71 8.23 7.13 -1.74
CA LEU A 71 8.58 8.24 -2.64
C LEU A 71 9.56 7.82 -3.74
N GLU A 72 10.53 6.99 -3.36
CA GLU A 72 11.64 6.53 -4.19
C GLU A 72 11.20 5.57 -5.30
N ASP A 73 10.09 4.85 -5.11
CA ASP A 73 9.56 3.88 -6.06
C ASP A 73 8.56 4.50 -7.07
N LEU A 74 8.11 5.75 -6.83
CA LEU A 74 7.08 6.41 -7.65
C LEU A 74 7.39 6.46 -9.14
N PRO A 75 8.58 6.93 -9.58
CA PRO A 75 8.88 7.05 -11.01
C PRO A 75 8.75 5.70 -11.74
N ALA A 76 9.34 4.65 -11.18
CA ALA A 76 9.32 3.31 -11.78
C ALA A 76 7.91 2.70 -11.82
N LEU A 77 7.11 2.89 -10.75
CA LEU A 77 5.72 2.40 -10.76
C LEU A 77 4.84 3.21 -11.71
N ARG A 78 5.04 4.53 -11.80
CA ARG A 78 4.28 5.37 -12.73
C ARG A 78 4.60 5.02 -14.18
N GLU A 79 5.88 4.82 -14.50
CA GLU A 79 6.31 4.36 -15.83
C GLU A 79 5.64 3.03 -16.21
N ARG A 80 5.58 2.09 -15.28
CA ARG A 80 5.00 0.76 -15.55
C ARG A 80 3.48 0.74 -15.65
N PHE A 81 2.78 1.49 -14.80
CA PHE A 81 1.33 1.34 -14.63
C PHE A 81 0.51 2.55 -15.10
N GLY A 82 1.16 3.67 -15.42
CA GLY A 82 0.49 4.90 -15.82
C GLY A 82 -0.60 5.30 -14.83
N ASN A 83 -1.82 5.49 -15.34
CA ASN A 83 -2.97 5.94 -14.55
C ASN A 83 -3.69 4.81 -13.77
N ALA A 84 -3.25 3.55 -13.89
CA ALA A 84 -3.82 2.46 -13.10
C ALA A 84 -3.38 2.51 -11.63
N ILE A 85 -2.25 3.17 -11.35
CA ILE A 85 -1.79 3.46 -9.99
C ILE A 85 -1.61 4.97 -9.83
N GLU A 86 -2.28 5.51 -8.82
CA GLU A 86 -2.03 6.84 -8.27
C GLU A 86 -1.43 6.71 -6.87
N PHE A 87 -0.82 7.78 -6.37
CA PHE A 87 -0.05 7.74 -5.13
C PHE A 87 -0.69 8.55 -4.02
N ILE A 88 -0.36 8.17 -2.79
CA ILE A 88 -0.69 8.88 -1.56
C ILE A 88 0.62 9.24 -0.88
N ALA A 89 0.85 10.52 -0.65
CA ALA A 89 2.02 10.98 0.11
C ALA A 89 1.95 10.43 1.54
N VAL A 90 3.04 9.83 1.97
CA VAL A 90 3.22 9.21 3.29
C VAL A 90 4.61 9.50 3.86
N PRO A 91 4.76 9.55 5.19
CA PRO A 91 6.07 9.67 5.83
C PRO A 91 6.92 8.42 5.54
N ASP A 92 8.20 8.51 5.88
CA ASP A 92 9.02 7.31 5.98
C ASP A 92 8.69 6.58 7.29
N TRP A 93 7.87 5.53 7.20
CA TRP A 93 7.47 4.71 8.35
C TRP A 93 8.64 4.05 9.08
N TYR A 94 9.79 3.92 8.41
CA TYR A 94 10.99 3.26 8.93
C TYR A 94 12.05 4.24 9.42
N ALA A 95 11.78 5.55 9.38
CA ALA A 95 12.69 6.55 9.93
C ALA A 95 13.08 6.21 11.37
N ALA A 96 14.38 6.27 11.67
CA ALA A 96 14.89 6.01 13.01
C ALA A 96 14.45 7.11 13.99
N ASP A 97 14.54 8.37 13.56
CA ASP A 97 13.96 9.50 14.28
C ASP A 97 12.47 9.62 13.93
N LYS A 98 11.60 9.20 14.85
CA LYS A 98 10.14 9.26 14.67
C LYS A 98 9.61 10.70 14.65
N ARG A 99 10.24 11.62 15.40
CA ARG A 99 9.83 13.02 15.43
C ARG A 99 10.11 13.69 14.09
N ALA A 100 11.31 13.53 13.55
CA ALA A 100 11.64 14.07 12.23
C ALA A 100 10.83 13.36 11.12
N GLY A 101 10.80 12.02 11.14
CA GLY A 101 10.16 11.19 10.11
C GLY A 101 8.66 11.40 9.95
N HIS A 102 7.95 11.78 11.02
CA HIS A 102 6.53 12.13 10.99
C HIS A 102 6.27 13.64 11.00
N GLY A 103 7.30 14.47 11.20
CA GLY A 103 7.24 15.92 11.26
C GLY A 103 7.93 16.59 10.07
N SER A 104 9.09 17.23 10.32
CA SER A 104 9.82 18.04 9.32
C SER A 104 10.17 17.26 8.05
N ASP A 105 10.62 16.02 8.20
CA ASP A 105 11.02 15.21 7.04
C ASP A 105 9.79 14.79 6.25
N TYR A 106 8.67 14.53 6.93
CA TYR A 106 7.42 14.25 6.25
C TYR A 106 6.93 15.46 5.46
N LEU A 107 6.98 16.66 6.03
CA LEU A 107 6.63 17.90 5.31
C LEU A 107 7.45 18.05 4.02
N ALA A 108 8.78 17.87 4.10
CA ALA A 108 9.64 17.91 2.93
C ALA A 108 9.34 16.77 1.92
N ARG A 109 8.91 15.60 2.40
CA ARG A 109 8.48 14.50 1.51
C ARG A 109 7.18 14.85 0.78
N ILE A 110 6.20 15.48 1.43
CA ILE A 110 4.94 15.90 0.80
C ILE A 110 5.21 16.77 -0.42
N GLU A 111 6.14 17.72 -0.32
CA GLU A 111 6.56 18.57 -1.44
C GLU A 111 7.10 17.73 -2.61
N LYS A 112 8.01 16.78 -2.33
CA LYS A 112 8.57 15.89 -3.35
C LYS A 112 7.52 14.96 -3.99
N TYR A 113 6.58 14.44 -3.21
CA TYR A 113 5.45 13.68 -3.75
C TYR A 113 4.64 14.56 -4.71
N HIS A 114 4.39 15.81 -4.33
CA HIS A 114 3.61 16.76 -5.12
C HIS A 114 4.31 17.14 -6.43
N GLU A 115 5.62 17.34 -6.41
CA GLU A 115 6.48 17.52 -7.60
C GLU A 115 6.34 16.35 -8.58
N LEU A 116 6.21 15.11 -8.06
CA LEU A 116 5.98 13.89 -8.85
C LEU A 116 4.51 13.64 -9.21
N GLY A 117 3.65 14.66 -9.06
CA GLY A 117 2.25 14.63 -9.49
C GLY A 117 1.28 14.02 -8.48
N THR A 118 1.73 13.67 -7.27
CA THR A 118 0.83 13.17 -6.20
C THR A 118 -0.11 14.27 -5.73
N ARG A 119 -1.38 13.93 -5.47
CA ARG A 119 -2.42 14.90 -5.07
C ARG A 119 -3.17 14.53 -3.79
N ILE A 120 -2.83 13.40 -3.17
CA ILE A 120 -3.42 12.95 -1.92
C ILE A 120 -2.31 12.84 -0.89
N VAL A 121 -2.57 13.32 0.32
CA VAL A 121 -1.69 13.19 1.48
C VAL A 121 -2.42 12.42 2.58
N LYS A 122 -1.72 11.52 3.28
CA LYS A 122 -2.28 10.80 4.42
C LYS A 122 -1.68 11.33 5.72
N PHE A 123 -2.53 11.85 6.58
CA PHE A 123 -2.21 11.97 7.99
C PHE A 123 -2.67 10.68 8.66
N TRP A 124 -1.72 9.83 9.02
CA TRP A 124 -2.01 8.67 9.82
C TRP A 124 -2.17 9.16 11.26
N ASN A 125 -3.21 8.73 11.98
CA ASN A 125 -3.33 8.90 13.43
C ASN A 125 -3.87 7.59 13.98
N ALA A 126 -2.98 6.66 14.32
CA ALA A 126 -3.33 5.34 14.82
C ALA A 126 -2.80 5.13 16.24
N PRO A 127 -3.36 4.19 17.02
CA PRO A 127 -2.92 3.93 18.39
C PRO A 127 -1.41 3.71 18.54
N ARG A 128 -0.74 3.17 17.50
CA ARG A 128 0.71 2.95 17.46
C ARG A 128 1.54 4.24 17.63
N PHE A 129 0.94 5.42 17.44
CA PHE A 129 1.61 6.70 17.66
C PHE A 129 1.90 7.02 19.10
N ILE A 130 1.13 6.49 20.05
CA ILE A 130 1.44 6.63 21.47
C ILE A 130 2.82 5.99 21.73
N ASP A 131 3.06 4.81 21.14
CA ASP A 131 4.34 4.11 21.26
C ASP A 131 5.48 4.94 20.62
N PHE A 132 5.26 5.53 19.44
CA PHE A 132 6.26 6.39 18.80
C PHE A 132 6.55 7.67 19.59
N GLY A 133 5.52 8.27 20.21
CA GLY A 133 5.70 9.40 21.10
C GLY A 133 6.55 9.03 22.31
N LEU A 134 6.25 7.90 22.96
CA LEU A 134 7.05 7.37 24.06
C LEU A 134 8.50 7.08 23.65
N GLU A 135 8.72 6.43 22.49
CA GLU A 135 10.05 6.18 21.91
C GLU A 135 10.82 7.49 21.64
N ALA A 136 10.12 8.55 21.23
CA ALA A 136 10.67 9.87 20.96
C ALA A 136 10.79 10.78 22.21
N GLY A 137 10.44 10.27 23.40
CA GLY A 137 10.49 11.02 24.66
C GLY A 137 9.40 12.08 24.82
N ASP A 138 8.33 12.02 24.01
CA ASP A 138 7.21 12.95 23.99
C ASP A 138 5.91 12.24 23.64
N LYS A 139 5.17 11.84 24.69
CA LYS A 139 3.92 11.08 24.55
C LYS A 139 2.83 11.79 23.73
N ASP A 140 2.95 13.12 23.57
CA ASP A 140 1.95 13.95 22.90
C ASP A 140 2.38 14.32 21.47
N LEU A 141 3.56 13.87 21.02
CA LEU A 141 4.19 14.23 19.74
C LEU A 141 3.28 14.12 18.51
N LEU A 142 2.37 13.15 18.49
CA LEU A 142 1.45 12.88 17.38
C LEU A 142 -0.02 12.87 17.83
N ALA A 143 -0.30 13.39 19.03
CA ALA A 143 -1.66 13.62 19.49
C ALA A 143 -2.30 14.72 18.63
N LEU A 144 -3.59 14.57 18.34
CA LEU A 144 -4.35 15.61 17.62
C LEU A 144 -5.06 16.58 18.58
N ASP A 145 -4.98 16.32 19.89
CA ASP A 145 -5.61 17.06 20.99
C ASP A 145 -4.76 17.05 22.28
#